data_AF-A0A383E9G6-F1
#
_entry.id   AF-A0A383E9G6-F1
#
_cell.length_a   1.000
_cell.length_b   1.000
_cell.length_c   1.000
_cell.angle_alpha   90.00
_cell.angle_beta   90.00
_cell.angle_gamma   90.00
#
_symmetry.space_group_name_H-M   'P 1'
#
loop_
_entity.id
_entity.type
_entity.pdbx_description
1 polymer ?
#
loop_
_entity_poly.entity_id
_entity_poly.type
_entity_poly.pdbx_seq_one_letter_code
_entity_poly.pdbx_strand_id
1 'polypeptide(L)'
;MTETSPSSNHDIQLNVADNKPLVWGSRTYVMGIINVSPDSFSGDGLDNDVQSVIDQGLRFQTEGADILDVGAQSTRPGHEEITDHEELRRLIPALEGLIDAVNIPISVDTYKPVVARAAIETGANIINDIWGLKYDANI
;
A
#
# COMPACT_ATOMS: atom_id res chain seq x y z
N MET A 1 -17.22 -17.62 -41.55
CA MET A 1 -16.96 -17.96 -40.14
C MET A 1 -15.58 -17.40 -39.83
N THR A 2 -15.54 -16.16 -39.35
CA THR A 2 -14.31 -15.48 -38.95
C THR A 2 -14.12 -15.74 -37.46
N GLU A 3 -13.08 -16.50 -37.12
CA GLU A 3 -12.64 -16.72 -35.74
C GLU A 3 -12.31 -15.37 -35.11
N THR A 4 -12.99 -15.06 -34.01
CA THR A 4 -12.67 -13.94 -33.13
C THR A 4 -11.39 -14.27 -32.38
N SER A 5 -10.32 -13.50 -32.64
CA SER A 5 -9.10 -13.50 -31.84
C SER A 5 -9.44 -13.34 -30.35
N PRO A 6 -8.74 -14.03 -29.42
CA PRO A 6 -8.95 -13.83 -28.00
C PRO A 6 -8.64 -12.37 -27.65
N SER A 7 -9.55 -11.75 -26.91
CA SER A 7 -9.39 -10.43 -26.30
C SER A 7 -8.03 -10.34 -25.62
N SER A 8 -7.28 -9.29 -25.92
CA SER A 8 -6.02 -8.95 -25.26
C SER A 8 -6.20 -9.01 -23.74
N ASN A 9 -5.55 -10.00 -23.10
CA ASN A 9 -5.25 -9.91 -21.68
C ASN A 9 -4.51 -8.58 -21.50
N HIS A 10 -5.10 -7.65 -20.74
CA HIS A 10 -4.32 -6.56 -20.19
C HIS A 10 -3.42 -7.22 -19.15
N ASP A 11 -2.23 -7.65 -19.57
CA ASP A 11 -1.18 -8.06 -18.66
C ASP A 11 -0.80 -6.81 -17.85
N ILE A 12 -1.45 -6.61 -16.72
CA ILE A 12 -1.02 -5.64 -15.72
C ILE A 12 0.31 -6.17 -15.18
N GLN A 13 1.40 -5.75 -15.81
CA GLN A 13 2.74 -6.01 -15.32
C GLN A 13 2.99 -5.05 -14.15
N LEU A 14 2.72 -5.53 -12.95
CA LEU A 14 3.22 -4.90 -11.73
C LEU A 14 4.73 -5.10 -11.72
N ASN A 15 5.46 -4.01 -11.94
CA ASN A 15 6.92 -4.01 -11.92
C ASN A 15 7.41 -3.83 -10.48
N VAL A 16 8.36 -4.66 -10.05
CA VAL A 16 9.19 -4.39 -8.87
C VAL A 16 10.33 -3.43 -9.22
N ALA A 17 10.93 -2.81 -8.20
CA ALA A 17 12.00 -1.80 -8.22
C ALA A 17 13.04 -1.84 -9.34
N ASP A 18 13.39 -3.02 -9.82
CA ASP A 18 14.32 -3.19 -10.93
C ASP A 18 13.66 -3.03 -12.31
N ASN A 19 12.43 -2.49 -12.38
CA ASN A 19 11.52 -2.59 -13.52
C ASN A 19 11.28 -4.04 -13.99
N LYS A 20 11.37 -5.01 -13.07
CA LYS A 20 11.14 -6.42 -13.37
C LYS A 20 9.69 -6.76 -13.08
N PRO A 21 8.98 -7.48 -13.96
CA PRO A 21 7.60 -7.87 -13.68
C PRO A 21 7.54 -8.86 -12.51
N LEU A 22 6.47 -8.81 -11.71
CA LEU A 22 6.07 -9.93 -10.87
C LEU A 22 5.67 -11.12 -11.77
N VAL A 23 6.47 -12.18 -11.76
CA VAL A 23 6.23 -13.41 -12.52
C VAL A 23 5.69 -14.48 -11.59
N TRP A 24 4.36 -14.61 -11.56
CA TRP A 24 3.67 -15.57 -10.70
C TRP A 24 4.14 -17.01 -10.95
N GLY A 25 4.33 -17.77 -9.86
CA GLY A 25 4.78 -19.16 -9.90
C GLY A 25 6.29 -19.37 -10.08
N SER A 26 7.08 -18.31 -10.30
CA SER A 26 8.55 -18.41 -10.44
C SER A 26 9.27 -18.53 -9.09
N ARG A 27 8.78 -17.83 -8.07
CA ARG A 27 9.23 -17.88 -6.67
C ARG A 27 8.17 -17.31 -5.74
N THR A 28 8.39 -17.42 -4.43
CA THR A 28 7.64 -16.67 -3.42
C THR A 28 8.12 -15.22 -3.39
N TYR A 29 7.18 -14.28 -3.36
CA TYR A 29 7.43 -12.86 -3.15
C TYR A 29 7.15 -12.49 -1.69
N VAL A 30 7.91 -11.52 -1.16
CA VAL A 30 7.80 -11.08 0.24
C VAL A 30 7.25 -9.67 0.30
N MET A 31 6.23 -9.46 1.12
CA MET A 31 5.61 -8.16 1.37
C MET A 31 5.96 -7.70 2.78
N GLY A 32 6.65 -6.56 2.90
CA GLY A 32 7.03 -5.95 4.18
C GLY A 32 5.90 -5.08 4.72
N ILE A 33 5.42 -5.37 5.92
CA ILE A 33 4.27 -4.67 6.53
C ILE A 33 4.74 -3.46 7.33
N ILE A 34 4.26 -2.29 6.97
CA ILE A 34 4.49 -1.02 7.68
C ILE A 34 3.15 -0.55 8.25
N ASN A 35 3.08 -0.47 9.58
CA ASN A 35 1.91 0.08 10.27
C ASN A 35 2.23 1.52 10.70
N VAL A 36 1.43 2.48 10.25
CA VAL A 36 1.53 3.86 10.70
C VAL A 36 0.77 3.98 12.03
N SER A 37 1.50 3.88 13.16
CA SER A 37 0.92 3.73 14.50
C SER A 37 0.46 5.05 15.14
N PRO A 38 -0.67 5.09 15.86
CA PRO A 38 -1.17 6.30 16.56
C PRO A 38 -0.28 6.80 17.73
N ASP A 39 0.54 5.93 18.33
CA ASP A 39 1.18 6.17 19.65
C ASP A 39 2.27 7.26 19.67
N SER A 40 2.52 7.92 18.54
CA SER A 40 3.54 8.97 18.38
C SER A 40 2.96 10.31 17.89
N PHE A 41 1.69 10.35 17.50
CA PHE A 41 1.04 11.54 16.95
C PHE A 41 0.65 12.60 18.01
N SER A 42 0.90 12.35 19.30
CA SER A 42 0.36 13.15 20.41
C SER A 42 1.32 14.20 21.03
N GLY A 43 2.51 14.47 20.50
CA GLY A 43 3.40 15.45 21.15
C GLY A 43 4.50 16.15 20.34
N ASP A 44 5.03 15.54 19.27
CA ASP A 44 6.40 15.86 18.82
C ASP A 44 6.50 16.30 17.35
N GLY A 45 5.43 16.14 16.57
CA GLY A 45 5.37 16.49 15.14
C GLY A 45 5.27 15.26 14.22
N LEU A 46 4.58 15.43 13.09
CA LEU A 46 4.38 14.40 12.06
C LEU A 46 5.69 13.94 11.40
N ASP A 47 6.70 14.79 11.40
CA ASP A 47 7.94 14.60 10.63
C ASP A 47 8.79 13.43 11.16
N ASN A 48 8.84 13.23 12.48
CA ASN A 48 9.60 12.12 13.08
C ASN A 48 8.95 10.76 12.76
N ASP A 49 7.63 10.71 12.67
CA ASP A 49 6.89 9.48 12.36
C ASP A 49 7.02 9.11 10.88
N VAL A 50 6.96 10.12 10.00
CA VAL A 50 7.19 9.91 8.56
C VAL A 50 8.61 9.42 8.31
N GLN A 51 9.63 10.02 8.94
CA GLN A 51 11.01 9.55 8.76
C GLN A 51 11.19 8.11 9.26
N SER A 52 10.59 7.74 10.40
CA SER A 52 10.65 6.35 10.88
C SER A 52 10.00 5.37 9.91
N VAL A 53 8.89 5.75 9.26
CA VAL A 53 8.24 4.95 8.22
C VAL A 53 9.15 4.80 7.01
N ILE A 54 9.79 5.88 6.56
CA ILE A 54 10.75 5.87 5.44
C ILE A 54 11.93 4.95 5.75
N ASP A 55 12.55 5.10 6.91
CA ASP A 55 13.70 4.31 7.34
C ASP A 55 13.35 2.81 7.40
N GLN A 56 12.14 2.49 7.89
CA GLN A 56 11.64 1.12 7.93
C GLN A 56 11.39 0.55 6.53
N GLY A 57 10.87 1.35 5.60
CA GLY A 57 10.69 0.97 4.19
C GLY A 57 12.02 0.71 3.48
N LEU A 58 13.00 1.60 3.64
CA LEU A 58 14.37 1.43 3.14
C LEU A 58 15.04 0.18 3.71
N ARG A 59 14.85 -0.07 5.00
CA ARG A 59 15.34 -1.28 5.66
C ARG A 59 14.71 -2.53 5.07
N PHE A 60 13.39 -2.59 4.92
CA PHE A 60 12.73 -3.75 4.32
C PHE A 60 13.17 -4.00 2.89
N GLN A 61 13.33 -2.95 2.08
CA GLN A 61 13.90 -3.08 0.74
C GLN A 61 15.32 -3.68 0.79
N THR A 62 16.16 -3.20 1.71
CA THR A 62 17.54 -3.71 1.89
C THR A 62 17.57 -5.16 2.36
N GLU A 63 16.59 -5.58 3.16
CA GLU A 63 16.43 -6.95 3.65
C GLU A 63 15.76 -7.88 2.60
N GLY A 64 15.36 -7.36 1.44
CA GLY A 64 14.86 -8.15 0.31
C GLY A 64 13.34 -8.25 0.21
N ALA A 65 12.59 -7.31 0.79
CA ALA A 65 11.16 -7.19 0.51
C ALA A 65 10.93 -6.82 -0.97
N ASP A 66 9.91 -7.42 -1.57
CA ASP A 66 9.52 -7.22 -2.97
C ASP A 66 8.43 -6.16 -3.12
N ILE A 67 7.61 -6.00 -2.07
CA ILE A 67 6.48 -5.09 -1.97
C ILE A 67 6.47 -4.52 -0.55
N LEU A 68 6.08 -3.27 -0.37
CA LEU A 68 5.70 -2.73 0.94
C LEU A 68 4.19 -2.70 1.06
N ASP A 69 3.63 -3.03 2.22
CA ASP A 69 2.20 -2.88 2.51
C ASP A 69 2.02 -1.93 3.68
N VAL A 70 1.36 -0.81 3.41
CA VAL A 70 1.26 0.32 4.32
C VAL A 70 -0.18 0.45 4.80
N GLY A 71 -0.38 0.30 6.11
CA GLY A 71 -1.68 0.44 6.76
C GLY A 71 -1.65 1.55 7.81
N ALA A 72 -2.63 2.46 7.78
CA ALA A 72 -2.80 3.53 8.78
C ALA A 72 -3.91 3.25 9.79
N GLN A 73 -4.77 2.28 9.49
CA GLN A 73 -5.78 1.76 10.41
C GLN A 73 -5.33 0.39 10.95
N SER A 74 -5.42 0.21 12.26
CA SER A 74 -5.26 -1.13 12.84
C SER A 74 -6.48 -2.00 12.53
N THR A 75 -6.25 -3.19 11.98
CA THR A 75 -7.26 -4.23 11.78
C THR A 75 -7.29 -5.25 12.93
N ARG A 76 -6.54 -4.98 14.02
CA ARG A 76 -6.48 -5.86 15.19
C ARG A 76 -7.80 -5.83 15.98
N PRO A 77 -8.24 -6.96 16.55
CA PRO A 77 -9.46 -7.00 17.36
C PRO A 77 -9.43 -5.98 18.52
N GLY A 78 -10.48 -5.16 18.62
CA GLY A 78 -10.65 -4.20 19.71
C GLY A 78 -10.07 -2.79 19.47
N HIS A 79 -9.53 -2.49 18.28
CA HIS A 79 -9.15 -1.12 17.93
C HIS A 79 -10.38 -0.31 17.48
N GLU A 80 -10.41 0.98 17.81
CA GLU A 80 -11.44 1.90 17.31
C GLU A 80 -11.24 2.18 15.82
N GLU A 81 -12.31 2.09 15.03
CA GLU A 81 -12.28 2.48 13.64
C GLU A 81 -12.01 3.99 13.53
N ILE A 82 -11.03 4.37 12.72
CA ILE A 82 -10.73 5.78 12.47
C ILE A 82 -11.52 6.28 11.28
N THR A 83 -11.80 7.58 11.22
CA THR A 83 -12.47 8.18 10.05
C THR A 83 -11.56 8.16 8.83
N ASP A 84 -12.14 8.22 7.63
CA ASP A 84 -11.40 8.36 6.36
C ASP A 84 -10.40 9.52 6.43
N HIS A 85 -10.82 10.65 7.01
CA HIS A 85 -9.99 11.83 7.18
C HIS A 85 -8.77 11.56 8.07
N GLU A 86 -8.96 10.85 9.18
CA GLU A 86 -7.86 10.53 10.09
C GLU A 86 -6.90 9.50 9.48
N GLU A 87 -7.42 8.53 8.73
CA GLU A 87 -6.59 7.57 8.00
C GLU A 87 -5.75 8.28 6.93
N LEU A 88 -6.36 9.15 6.13
CA LEU A 88 -5.66 9.97 5.12
C LEU A 88 -4.59 10.86 5.75
N ARG A 89 -4.90 11.52 6.88
CA ARG A 89 -3.95 12.40 7.59
C ARG A 89 -2.66 11.67 7.99
N ARG A 90 -2.76 10.38 8.32
CA ARG A 90 -1.63 9.51 8.69
C ARG A 90 -0.95 8.92 7.46
N LEU A 91 -1.74 8.45 6.50
CA LEU A 91 -1.28 7.66 5.37
C LEU A 91 -0.56 8.52 4.32
N ILE A 92 -1.12 9.66 3.94
CA ILE A 92 -0.63 10.43 2.78
C ILE A 92 0.82 10.91 2.97
N PRO A 93 1.21 11.54 4.09
CA PRO A 93 2.61 11.95 4.28
C PRO A 93 3.58 10.77 4.30
N ALA A 94 3.16 9.64 4.87
CA ALA A 94 3.95 8.41 4.88
C ALA A 94 4.15 7.83 3.46
N LEU A 95 3.09 7.83 2.64
CA LEU A 95 3.16 7.39 1.25
C LEU A 95 4.05 8.29 0.40
N GLU A 96 3.89 9.61 0.49
CA GLU A 96 4.73 10.57 -0.24
C GLU A 96 6.21 10.34 0.07
N GLY A 97 6.56 10.22 1.35
CA GLY A 97 7.93 9.94 1.77
C GLY A 97 8.48 8.60 1.29
N LEU A 98 7.66 7.54 1.31
CA LEU A 98 8.07 6.21 0.84
C LEU A 98 8.27 6.17 -0.68
N ILE A 99 7.36 6.77 -1.45
CA ILE A 99 7.42 6.79 -2.92
C ILE A 99 8.71 7.44 -3.41
N ASP A 100 9.18 8.50 -2.74
CA ASP A 100 10.43 9.17 -3.09
C ASP A 100 11.68 8.38 -2.64
N ALA A 101 11.56 7.53 -1.62
CA ALA A 101 12.70 6.87 -0.97
C ALA A 101 12.95 5.43 -1.43
N VAL A 102 11.90 4.68 -1.74
CA VAL A 102 12.01 3.27 -2.14
C VAL A 102 11.74 3.09 -3.63
N ASN A 103 12.30 2.03 -4.20
CA ASN A 103 12.05 1.67 -5.59
C ASN A 103 11.01 0.54 -5.71
N ILE A 104 10.69 -0.20 -4.63
CA ILE A 104 9.74 -1.32 -4.68
C ILE A 104 8.28 -0.85 -4.66
N PRO A 105 7.35 -1.60 -5.26
CA PRO A 105 5.94 -1.24 -5.31
C PRO A 105 5.34 -1.14 -3.90
N ILE A 106 4.39 -0.21 -3.77
CA ILE A 106 3.70 0.06 -2.52
C ILE A 106 2.25 -0.37 -2.65
N SER A 107 1.86 -1.26 -1.75
CA SER A 107 0.49 -1.66 -1.45
C SER A 107 -0.03 -0.84 -0.28
N VAL A 108 -1.33 -0.55 -0.31
CA VAL A 108 -2.03 0.14 0.78
C VAL A 108 -3.12 -0.75 1.34
N ASP A 109 -3.01 -1.06 2.63
CA ASP A 109 -4.00 -1.83 3.40
C ASP A 109 -5.16 -0.91 3.79
N THR A 110 -6.17 -0.87 2.94
CA THR A 110 -7.42 -0.14 3.21
C THR A 110 -8.57 -0.77 2.44
N TYR A 111 -9.73 -0.82 3.09
CA TYR A 111 -11.01 -1.19 2.48
C TYR A 111 -11.88 0.03 2.18
N LYS A 112 -11.41 1.24 2.50
CA LYS A 112 -12.18 2.48 2.35
C LYS A 112 -11.95 3.09 0.96
N PRO A 113 -13.01 3.27 0.15
CA PRO A 113 -12.85 3.70 -1.24
C PRO A 113 -12.20 5.08 -1.40
N VAL A 114 -12.50 5.98 -0.47
CA VAL A 114 -11.93 7.34 -0.43
C VAL A 114 -10.42 7.27 -0.17
N VAL A 115 -10.00 6.43 0.77
CA VAL A 115 -8.58 6.24 1.10
C VAL A 115 -7.84 5.54 -0.03
N ALA A 116 -8.42 4.46 -0.57
CA ALA A 116 -7.85 3.74 -1.71
C ALA A 116 -7.65 4.64 -2.92
N ARG A 117 -8.62 5.51 -3.23
CA ARG A 117 -8.51 6.48 -4.33
C ARG A 117 -7.36 7.45 -4.13
N ALA A 118 -7.30 8.09 -2.96
CA ALA A 118 -6.24 9.04 -2.65
C ALA A 118 -4.86 8.37 -2.68
N ALA A 119 -4.73 7.15 -2.16
CA ALA A 119 -3.49 6.38 -2.21
C ALA A 119 -2.98 6.13 -3.64
N ILE A 120 -3.87 5.75 -4.57
CA ILE A 120 -3.51 5.59 -5.98
C ILE A 120 -3.14 6.94 -6.61
N GLU A 121 -3.86 8.02 -6.31
CA GLU A 121 -3.54 9.37 -6.78
C GLU A 121 -2.18 9.86 -6.28
N THR A 122 -1.77 9.48 -5.07
CA THR A 122 -0.44 9.74 -4.49
C THR A 122 0.66 8.91 -5.16
N GLY A 123 0.33 7.72 -5.67
CA GLY A 123 1.27 6.87 -6.42
C GLY A 123 1.43 5.44 -5.91
N ALA A 124 0.58 4.97 -4.99
CA ALA A 124 0.53 3.56 -4.64
C ALA A 124 0.20 2.68 -5.85
N ASN A 125 0.69 1.44 -5.86
CA ASN A 125 0.55 0.52 -6.98
C ASN A 125 -0.56 -0.52 -6.76
N ILE A 126 -0.84 -0.86 -5.50
CA ILE A 126 -1.73 -1.95 -5.11
C ILE A 126 -2.66 -1.47 -4.00
N ILE A 127 -3.92 -1.90 -4.05
CA ILE A 127 -4.85 -1.81 -2.91
C ILE A 127 -5.01 -3.21 -2.32
N ASN A 128 -4.72 -3.34 -1.02
CA ASN A 128 -4.92 -4.55 -0.25
C ASN A 128 -6.20 -4.39 0.59
N ASP A 129 -7.32 -4.86 0.04
CA ASP A 129 -8.63 -4.80 0.71
C ASP A 129 -8.95 -6.15 1.37
N ILE A 130 -8.87 -6.19 2.70
CA ILE A 130 -9.18 -7.38 3.51
C ILE A 130 -10.65 -7.83 3.43
N TRP A 131 -11.57 -6.95 3.02
CA TRP A 131 -12.98 -7.26 2.78
C TRP A 131 -13.25 -7.75 1.37
N GLY A 132 -12.26 -7.72 0.48
CA GLY A 132 -12.40 -8.15 -0.91
C GLY A 132 -13.51 -7.39 -1.64
N LEU A 133 -13.56 -6.07 -1.47
CA LEU A 133 -14.53 -5.15 -2.08
C LEU A 133 -15.98 -5.34 -1.63
N LYS A 134 -16.20 -5.92 -0.43
CA LYS A 134 -17.55 -6.20 0.10
C LYS A 134 -17.95 -5.34 1.30
N TYR A 135 -17.06 -4.48 1.77
CA TYR A 135 -17.36 -3.63 2.92
C TYR A 135 -18.41 -2.58 2.58
N ASP A 136 -18.20 -1.83 1.49
CA ASP A 136 -19.15 -0.87 0.97
C ASP A 136 -20.02 -1.54 -0.10
N ALA A 137 -21.31 -1.69 0.18
CA ALA A 137 -22.27 -2.27 -0.75
C ALA A 137 -22.66 -1.34 -1.91
N ASN A 138 -22.15 -0.11 -1.95
CA ASN A 138 -22.52 0.92 -2.93
C ASN A 138 -21.48 1.13 -4.05
N ILE A 139 -20.47 0.25 -4.14
CA ILE A 139 -19.50 0.21 -5.25
C ILE A 139 -19.89 -0.88 -6.25
#